data_AF-A0A7J3TYF1-F1
#
_entry.id   AF-A0A7J3TYF1-F1
#
_cell.length_a   1.000
_cell.length_b   1.000
_cell.length_c   1.000
_cell.angle_alpha   90.00
_cell.angle_beta   90.00
_cell.angle_gamma   90.00
#
_symmetry.space_group_name_H-M   'P 1'
#
loop_
_entity.id
_entity.type
_entity.pdbx_description
1 polymer ?
#
loop_
_entity_poly.entity_id
_entity_poly.type
_entity_poly.pdbx_seq_one_letter_code
_entity_poly.pdbx_strand_id
1 'polypeptide(L)'
;MSVLGPLERGRAEGKLALTAFEKISLEKLLDMEQEVATQLEAFQKEVKEKNWRIEYLDHLAKLSGEININNIEYQIMPWSILKGNYSIMIDIGMIFPTIKEIRLHQLTYSIQTDKMKYDGISVDFIKKEITHINDVFWNWEEGMEKDPEKLLEASETLKVLKWLIEEKNYVLGRDYDLTKYKRICEIIEKSLEKIPISQADAGELPRPEGRGFRR
;
A
#
# COMPACT_ATOMS: atom_id res chain seq x y z
N MET A 1 56.08 -9.29 15.78
CA MET A 1 55.75 -10.56 15.11
C MET A 1 54.24 -10.71 15.12
N SER A 2 53.60 -10.65 13.95
CA SER A 2 52.14 -10.65 13.80
C SER A 2 51.57 -12.04 14.07
N VAL A 3 50.73 -12.14 15.10
CA VAL A 3 49.96 -13.33 15.45
C VAL A 3 48.68 -13.33 14.63
N LEU A 4 48.75 -13.79 13.39
CA LEU A 4 47.58 -14.19 12.61
C LEU A 4 47.95 -15.50 11.92
N GLY A 5 47.37 -16.61 12.39
CA GLY A 5 47.47 -17.90 11.73
C GLY A 5 46.88 -17.85 10.31
N PRO A 6 47.03 -18.93 9.52
CA PRO A 6 46.59 -18.93 8.13
C PRO A 6 45.10 -18.56 8.07
N LEU A 7 44.79 -17.52 7.30
CA LEU A 7 43.45 -17.25 6.84
C LEU A 7 42.93 -18.54 6.19
N GLU A 8 41.93 -19.18 6.79
CA GLU A 8 41.36 -20.41 6.23
C GLU A 8 40.72 -20.07 4.88
N ARG A 9 41.42 -20.46 3.81
CA ARG A 9 40.98 -20.33 2.43
C ARG A 9 40.39 -21.67 1.98
N GLY A 10 39.33 -21.60 1.18
CA GLY A 10 38.71 -22.79 0.60
C GLY A 10 38.09 -22.50 -0.75
N ARG A 11 37.39 -23.49 -1.28
CA ARG A 11 36.63 -23.38 -2.53
C ARG A 11 35.15 -23.55 -2.25
N ALA A 12 34.36 -22.59 -2.71
CA ALA A 12 32.92 -22.60 -2.61
C ALA A 12 32.31 -23.14 -3.90
N GLU A 13 31.29 -23.98 -3.76
CA GLU A 13 30.49 -24.53 -4.83
C GLU A 13 29.01 -24.47 -4.43
N GLY A 14 28.14 -24.06 -5.35
CA GLY A 14 26.70 -24.00 -5.10
C GLY A 14 25.99 -22.90 -5.87
N LYS A 15 24.81 -22.52 -5.38
CA LYS A 15 23.99 -21.44 -5.94
C LYS A 15 23.67 -20.43 -4.86
N LEU A 16 23.92 -19.16 -5.15
CA LEU A 16 23.51 -18.04 -4.31
C LEU A 16 22.25 -17.41 -4.92
N ALA A 17 21.12 -17.56 -4.23
CA ALA A 17 19.89 -16.86 -4.57
C ALA A 17 19.96 -15.43 -4.03
N LEU A 18 19.70 -14.45 -4.90
CA LEU A 18 19.68 -13.03 -4.58
C LEU A 18 18.25 -12.51 -4.70
N THR A 19 17.84 -11.68 -3.76
CA THR A 19 16.58 -10.94 -3.80
C THR A 19 16.85 -9.48 -3.54
N ALA A 20 16.41 -8.61 -4.43
CA ALA A 20 16.50 -7.17 -4.29
C ALA A 20 15.11 -6.52 -4.47
N PHE A 21 14.93 -5.34 -3.89
CA PHE A 21 13.71 -4.56 -3.99
C PHE A 21 14.06 -3.17 -4.54
N GLU A 22 13.57 -2.85 -5.73
CA GLU A 22 14.04 -1.68 -6.50
C GLU A 22 12.88 -0.89 -7.11
N LYS A 23 13.16 0.38 -7.42
CA LYS A 23 12.27 1.24 -8.21
C LYS A 23 12.55 1.05 -9.69
N ILE A 24 11.76 0.19 -10.34
CA ILE A 24 11.77 0.00 -11.79
C ILE A 24 10.58 0.76 -12.38
N SER A 25 10.66 1.28 -13.61
CA SER A 25 9.50 1.92 -14.25
C SER A 25 8.23 1.06 -14.15
N LEU A 26 7.16 1.66 -13.59
CA LEU A 26 5.86 0.99 -13.44
C LEU A 26 5.29 0.54 -14.77
N GLU A 27 5.42 1.36 -15.83
CA GLU A 27 4.98 1.01 -17.19
C GLU A 27 5.62 -0.30 -17.64
N LYS A 28 6.94 -0.45 -17.48
CA LYS A 28 7.66 -1.68 -17.82
C LYS A 28 7.19 -2.88 -17.00
N LEU A 29 6.88 -2.68 -15.71
CA LEU A 29 6.40 -3.76 -14.86
C LEU A 29 4.99 -4.22 -15.28
N LEU A 30 4.11 -3.27 -15.63
CA LEU A 30 2.76 -3.58 -16.10
C LEU A 30 2.76 -4.21 -17.49
N ASP A 31 3.70 -3.85 -18.36
CA ASP A 31 3.92 -4.52 -19.65
C ASP A 31 4.34 -5.99 -19.47
N MET A 32 5.15 -6.26 -18.44
CA MET A 32 5.59 -7.62 -18.09
C MET A 32 4.50 -8.42 -17.38
N GLU A 33 3.61 -7.77 -16.63
CA GLU A 33 2.53 -8.37 -15.85
C GLU A 33 1.14 -7.95 -16.34
N GLN A 34 0.80 -8.37 -17.57
CA GLN A 34 -0.46 -7.96 -18.22
C GLN A 34 -1.72 -8.31 -17.42
N GLU A 35 -1.71 -9.40 -16.66
CA GLU A 35 -2.83 -9.76 -15.78
C GLU A 35 -3.05 -8.71 -14.68
N VAL A 36 -1.95 -8.26 -14.05
CA VAL A 36 -1.99 -7.21 -13.02
C VAL A 36 -2.46 -5.90 -13.63
N ALA A 37 -1.98 -5.54 -14.83
CA ALA A 37 -2.44 -4.35 -15.56
C ALA A 37 -3.95 -4.38 -15.82
N THR A 38 -4.48 -5.52 -16.30
CA THR A 38 -5.91 -5.70 -16.56
C THR A 38 -6.76 -5.57 -15.28
N GLN A 39 -6.31 -6.20 -14.20
CA GLN A 39 -6.99 -6.11 -12.90
C GLN A 39 -6.96 -4.69 -12.33
N LEU A 40 -5.83 -3.99 -12.49
CA LEU A 40 -5.66 -2.61 -12.05
C LEU A 40 -6.59 -1.65 -12.82
N GLU A 41 -6.68 -1.80 -14.14
CA GLU A 41 -7.59 -1.01 -14.96
C GLU A 41 -9.05 -1.20 -14.54
N ALA A 42 -9.47 -2.46 -14.32
CA ALA A 42 -10.80 -2.77 -13.81
C ALA A 42 -11.05 -2.11 -12.44
N PHE A 43 -10.10 -2.23 -11.52
CA PHE A 43 -10.17 -1.61 -10.19
C PHE A 43 -10.31 -0.08 -10.27
N GLN A 44 -9.47 0.58 -11.07
CA GLN A 44 -9.52 2.03 -11.28
C GLN A 44 -10.84 2.47 -11.91
N LYS A 45 -11.38 1.67 -12.83
CA LYS A 45 -12.68 1.94 -13.45
C LYS A 45 -13.80 1.90 -12.42
N GLU A 46 -13.84 0.88 -11.56
CA GLU A 46 -14.85 0.77 -10.51
C GLU A 46 -14.80 1.92 -9.51
N VAL A 47 -13.60 2.35 -9.11
CA VAL A 47 -13.41 3.54 -8.25
C VAL A 47 -14.02 4.78 -8.92
N LYS A 48 -13.75 4.99 -10.22
CA LYS A 48 -14.29 6.12 -10.99
C LYS A 48 -15.82 6.04 -11.13
N GLU A 49 -16.39 4.86 -11.34
CA GLU A 49 -17.84 4.65 -11.42
C GLU A 49 -18.56 5.01 -10.11
N LYS A 50 -17.88 4.90 -8.97
CA LYS A 50 -18.38 5.35 -7.66
C LYS A 50 -18.17 6.86 -7.40
N ASN A 51 -17.67 7.60 -8.40
CA ASN A 51 -17.25 9.01 -8.29
C ASN A 51 -16.16 9.24 -7.22
N TRP A 52 -15.33 8.23 -6.96
CA TRP A 52 -14.17 8.36 -6.08
C TRP A 52 -12.91 8.68 -6.89
N ARG A 53 -11.97 9.35 -6.25
CA ARG A 53 -10.64 9.65 -6.79
C ARG A 53 -9.70 8.51 -6.42
N ILE A 54 -8.83 8.15 -7.35
CA ILE A 54 -7.74 7.20 -7.15
C ILE A 54 -6.44 7.84 -7.63
N GLU A 55 -5.43 7.82 -6.77
CA GLU A 55 -4.13 8.44 -7.02
C GLU A 55 -3.01 7.43 -6.77
N TYR A 56 -2.11 7.30 -7.75
CA TYR A 56 -0.91 6.50 -7.59
C TYR A 56 0.01 7.15 -6.56
N LEU A 57 0.44 6.37 -5.56
CA LEU A 57 1.37 6.84 -4.54
C LEU A 57 2.77 6.30 -4.77
N ASP A 58 2.89 4.97 -4.85
CA ASP A 58 4.21 4.34 -4.91
C ASP A 58 4.15 2.89 -5.43
N HIS A 59 5.30 2.33 -5.83
CA HIS A 59 5.42 0.90 -6.12
C HIS A 59 6.80 0.36 -5.78
N LEU A 60 6.93 -0.96 -5.69
CA LEU A 60 8.21 -1.63 -5.47
C LEU A 60 8.26 -2.89 -6.31
N ALA A 61 9.36 -3.08 -7.06
CA ALA A 61 9.61 -4.31 -7.79
C ALA A 61 10.46 -5.25 -6.93
N LYS A 62 10.17 -6.55 -7.00
CA LYS A 62 11.05 -7.60 -6.50
C LYS A 62 11.83 -8.20 -7.66
N LEU A 63 13.15 -8.21 -7.53
CA LEU A 63 14.06 -8.88 -8.45
C LEU A 63 14.60 -10.13 -7.78
N SER A 64 14.41 -11.27 -8.42
CA SER A 64 15.00 -12.54 -8.01
C SER A 64 16.09 -12.90 -9.02
N GLY A 65 17.30 -13.19 -8.53
CA GLY A 65 18.43 -13.57 -9.37
C GLY A 65 19.22 -14.70 -8.76
N GLU A 66 20.11 -15.29 -9.55
CA GLU A 66 20.98 -16.37 -9.11
C GLU A 66 22.41 -16.13 -9.57
N ILE A 67 23.37 -16.44 -8.69
CA ILE A 67 24.78 -16.59 -9.02
C ILE A 67 25.14 -18.07 -8.86
N ASN A 68 25.67 -18.68 -9.91
CA ASN A 68 26.28 -19.99 -9.81
C ASN A 68 27.72 -19.82 -9.33
N ILE A 69 27.99 -20.31 -8.13
CA ILE A 69 29.32 -20.33 -7.54
C ILE A 69 29.92 -21.68 -7.92
N ASN A 70 30.90 -21.67 -8.82
CA ASN A 70 31.59 -22.88 -9.21
C ASN A 70 33.08 -22.72 -8.92
N ASN A 71 33.54 -23.39 -7.88
CA ASN A 71 34.96 -23.47 -7.53
C ASN A 71 35.60 -22.08 -7.33
N ILE A 72 34.90 -21.20 -6.61
CA ILE A 72 35.35 -19.83 -6.29
C ILE A 72 36.12 -19.82 -4.97
N GLU A 73 37.26 -19.14 -4.90
CA GLU A 73 38.02 -19.00 -3.66
C GLU A 73 37.23 -18.16 -2.64
N TYR A 74 37.17 -18.65 -1.41
CA TYR A 74 36.64 -17.89 -0.28
C TYR A 74 37.67 -17.76 0.83
N GLN A 75 37.50 -16.74 1.65
CA GLN A 75 38.31 -16.49 2.83
C GLN A 75 37.42 -16.39 4.07
N ILE A 76 37.75 -17.15 5.11
CA ILE A 76 37.12 -17.00 6.42
C ILE A 76 37.87 -15.93 7.21
N MET A 77 37.13 -14.94 7.69
CA MET A 77 37.65 -13.84 8.50
C MET A 77 36.98 -13.85 9.87
N PRO A 78 37.73 -13.95 10.99
CA PRO A 78 37.15 -13.72 12.31
C PRO A 78 36.77 -12.24 12.45
N TRP A 79 35.55 -11.96 12.90
CA TRP A 79 35.09 -10.58 13.14
C TRP A 79 35.85 -9.91 14.30
N SER A 80 36.31 -10.72 15.27
CA SER A 80 37.19 -10.31 16.37
C SER A 80 37.90 -11.54 16.97
N ILE A 81 39.15 -11.37 17.41
CA ILE A 81 39.97 -12.42 18.06
C ILE A 81 39.33 -12.91 19.38
N LEU A 82 38.34 -12.19 19.93
CA LEU A 82 37.77 -12.47 21.26
C LEU A 82 36.27 -12.84 21.29
N LYS A 83 35.54 -12.82 20.15
CA LYS A 83 34.11 -13.17 20.12
C LYS A 83 33.67 -13.82 18.81
N GLY A 84 33.65 -15.16 18.80
CA GLY A 84 32.64 -16.09 18.24
C GLY A 84 32.12 -16.00 16.80
N ASN A 85 32.25 -14.90 16.07
CA ASN A 85 31.61 -14.73 14.77
C ASN A 85 32.65 -14.75 13.64
N TYR A 86 32.44 -15.64 12.67
CA TYR A 86 33.23 -15.74 11.44
C TYR A 86 32.43 -15.14 10.28
N SER A 87 33.12 -14.45 9.37
CA SER A 87 32.59 -13.98 8.09
C SER A 87 33.23 -14.80 6.97
N ILE A 88 32.44 -15.16 5.96
CA ILE A 88 32.94 -15.78 4.73
C ILE A 88 32.91 -14.70 3.65
N MET A 89 34.07 -14.36 3.12
CA MET A 89 34.21 -13.45 1.99
C MET A 89 34.41 -14.29 0.72
N ILE A 90 33.52 -14.11 -0.26
CA ILE A 90 33.59 -14.77 -1.56
C ILE A 90 33.77 -13.67 -2.62
N ASP A 91 34.87 -13.69 -3.36
CA ASP A 91 35.08 -12.79 -4.50
C ASP A 91 34.44 -13.40 -5.75
N ILE A 92 33.26 -12.91 -6.10
CA ILE A 92 32.50 -13.35 -7.28
C ILE A 92 33.00 -12.71 -8.58
N GLY A 93 33.99 -11.81 -8.54
CA GLY A 93 34.58 -11.16 -9.71
C GLY A 93 33.55 -10.54 -10.66
N MET A 94 33.62 -10.90 -11.95
CA MET A 94 32.69 -10.46 -13.01
C MET A 94 31.46 -11.38 -13.19
N ILE A 95 31.18 -12.27 -12.24
CA ILE A 95 30.02 -13.16 -12.33
C ILE A 95 28.76 -12.35 -11.99
N PHE A 96 28.14 -11.80 -13.03
CA PHE A 96 26.89 -11.06 -12.87
C PHE A 96 25.73 -12.00 -12.50
N PRO A 97 24.84 -11.56 -11.59
CA PRO A 97 23.61 -12.29 -11.32
C PRO A 97 22.81 -12.52 -12.59
N THR A 98 22.39 -13.77 -12.82
CA THR A 98 21.36 -14.03 -13.82
C THR A 98 20.01 -13.67 -13.22
N ILE A 99 19.38 -12.61 -13.72
CA ILE A 99 18.02 -12.23 -13.31
C ILE A 99 17.06 -13.35 -13.76
N LYS A 100 16.32 -13.90 -12.82
CA LYS A 100 15.32 -14.96 -13.06
C LYS A 100 13.92 -14.41 -13.16
N GLU A 101 13.61 -13.41 -12.34
CA GLU A 101 12.26 -12.87 -12.20
C GLU A 101 12.37 -11.40 -11.84
N ILE A 102 11.55 -10.58 -12.51
CA ILE A 102 11.26 -9.21 -12.10
C ILE A 102 9.74 -9.19 -11.98
N ARG A 103 9.24 -8.85 -10.79
CA ARG A 103 7.81 -8.81 -10.54
C ARG A 103 7.38 -7.62 -9.70
N LEU A 104 6.14 -7.19 -9.84
CA LEU A 104 5.58 -6.16 -8.98
C LEU A 104 5.34 -6.74 -7.59
N HIS A 105 5.94 -6.12 -6.57
CA HIS A 105 5.84 -6.58 -5.18
C HIS A 105 4.85 -5.77 -4.36
N GLN A 106 4.77 -4.48 -4.65
CA GLN A 106 3.88 -3.53 -3.99
C GLN A 106 3.45 -2.49 -5.01
N LEU A 107 2.17 -2.14 -4.96
CA LEU A 107 1.61 -1.07 -5.77
C LEU A 107 0.58 -0.30 -4.94
N THR A 108 0.95 0.88 -4.49
CA THR A 108 0.20 1.66 -3.51
C THR A 108 -0.63 2.75 -4.20
N TYR A 109 -1.92 2.79 -3.88
CA TYR A 109 -2.84 3.83 -4.32
C TYR A 109 -3.54 4.48 -3.13
N SER A 110 -3.86 5.76 -3.25
CA SER A 110 -4.79 6.48 -2.37
C SER A 110 -6.18 6.51 -3.00
N ILE A 111 -7.22 6.25 -2.22
CA ILE A 111 -8.63 6.36 -2.61
C ILE A 111 -9.30 7.41 -1.75
N GLN A 112 -9.99 8.35 -2.39
CA GLN A 112 -10.65 9.48 -1.74
C GLN A 112 -12.05 9.71 -2.30
N THR A 113 -13.01 9.98 -1.42
CA THR A 113 -14.30 10.54 -1.84
C THR A 113 -14.20 12.07 -1.94
N ASP A 114 -15.18 12.70 -2.58
CA ASP A 114 -15.29 14.16 -2.68
C ASP A 114 -15.50 14.86 -1.33
N LYS A 115 -15.95 14.11 -0.32
CA LYS A 115 -16.27 14.62 1.02
C LYS A 115 -15.18 14.35 2.06
N MET A 116 -14.09 13.67 1.70
CA MET A 116 -12.89 13.55 2.53
C MET A 116 -12.05 14.82 2.38
N LYS A 117 -11.84 15.55 3.48
CA LYS A 117 -11.17 16.86 3.45
C LYS A 117 -9.67 16.76 3.70
N TYR A 118 -9.21 15.75 4.44
CA TYR A 118 -7.81 15.65 4.86
C TYR A 118 -7.03 14.65 4.03
N ASP A 119 -7.24 13.36 4.28
CA ASP A 119 -6.47 12.28 3.68
C ASP A 119 -7.38 11.15 3.18
N GLY A 120 -6.82 10.31 2.30
CA GLY A 120 -7.53 9.18 1.73
C GLY A 120 -7.27 7.89 2.48
N ILE A 121 -7.76 6.80 1.91
CA ILE A 121 -7.38 5.45 2.32
C ILE A 121 -6.31 4.97 1.36
N SER A 122 -5.13 4.60 1.88
CA SER A 122 -4.08 4.02 1.06
C SER A 122 -4.16 2.50 1.08
N VAL A 123 -3.97 1.89 -0.10
CA VAL A 123 -4.02 0.45 -0.27
C VAL A 123 -2.85 -0.05 -1.09
N ASP A 124 -2.25 -1.17 -0.70
CA ASP A 124 -1.38 -1.98 -1.54
C ASP A 124 -2.27 -2.91 -2.39
N PHE A 125 -2.37 -2.60 -3.67
CA PHE A 125 -3.15 -3.33 -4.65
C PHE A 125 -2.68 -4.78 -4.81
N ILE A 126 -1.36 -5.03 -4.76
CA ILE A 126 -0.79 -6.36 -5.00
C ILE A 126 -1.01 -7.26 -3.80
N LYS A 127 -0.81 -6.73 -2.59
CA LYS A 127 -1.01 -7.49 -1.35
C LYS A 127 -2.46 -7.53 -0.88
N LYS A 128 -3.34 -6.74 -1.50
CA LYS A 128 -4.73 -6.48 -1.05
C LYS A 128 -4.77 -6.04 0.42
N GLU A 129 -3.92 -5.09 0.77
CA GLU A 129 -3.73 -4.62 2.15
C GLU A 129 -4.06 -3.13 2.25
N ILE A 130 -4.81 -2.73 3.27
CA ILE A 130 -5.05 -1.32 3.59
C ILE A 130 -3.86 -0.83 4.42
N THR A 131 -3.03 0.03 3.82
CA THR A 131 -1.78 0.51 4.41
C THR A 131 -1.94 1.82 5.16
N HIS A 132 -2.99 2.59 4.85
CA HIS A 132 -3.34 3.81 5.57
C HIS A 132 -4.85 4.01 5.64
N ILE A 133 -5.37 4.46 6.76
CA ILE A 133 -6.77 4.85 6.97
C ILE A 133 -6.81 6.32 7.37
N ASN A 134 -7.75 7.07 6.80
CA ASN A 134 -8.01 8.48 7.12
C ASN A 134 -8.01 8.74 8.63
N ASP A 135 -7.29 9.78 9.04
CA ASP A 135 -7.05 10.10 10.44
C ASP A 135 -8.33 10.51 11.19
N VAL A 136 -9.28 11.17 10.52
CA VAL A 136 -10.57 11.52 11.11
C VAL A 136 -11.31 10.26 11.53
N PHE A 137 -11.31 9.22 10.70
CA PHE A 137 -11.90 7.94 11.06
C PHE A 137 -11.10 7.23 12.16
N TRP A 138 -9.77 7.13 12.02
CA TRP A 138 -8.99 6.24 12.87
C TRP A 138 -8.62 6.83 14.23
N ASN A 139 -8.27 8.11 14.28
CA ASN A 139 -7.67 8.73 15.45
C ASN A 139 -8.66 9.60 16.24
N TRP A 140 -9.77 10.04 15.65
CA TRP A 140 -10.65 11.05 16.23
C TRP A 140 -12.00 10.50 16.70
N GLU A 141 -12.00 9.27 17.22
CA GLU A 141 -13.20 8.60 17.74
C GLU A 141 -13.90 9.43 18.85
N GLU A 142 -13.12 10.01 19.77
CA GLU A 142 -13.66 10.84 20.85
C GLU A 142 -14.12 12.20 20.30
N GLY A 143 -15.43 12.46 20.38
CA GLY A 143 -16.02 13.73 19.95
C GLY A 143 -16.45 13.77 18.49
N MET A 144 -16.22 12.71 17.70
CA MET A 144 -16.72 12.56 16.33
C MET A 144 -18.23 12.76 16.23
N GLU A 145 -18.99 12.18 17.17
CA GLU A 145 -20.47 12.26 17.18
C GLU A 145 -21.00 13.69 17.35
N LYS A 146 -20.18 14.61 17.86
CA LYS A 146 -20.58 16.00 18.14
C LYS A 146 -20.24 16.95 16.99
N ASP A 147 -19.48 16.48 16.01
CA ASP A 147 -19.01 17.29 14.88
C ASP A 147 -19.55 16.70 13.57
N PRO A 148 -20.57 17.33 12.96
CA PRO A 148 -21.19 16.84 11.73
C PRO A 148 -20.21 16.69 10.57
N GLU A 149 -19.18 17.53 10.48
CA GLU A 149 -18.20 17.43 9.39
C GLU A 149 -17.31 16.21 9.56
N LYS A 150 -16.82 15.96 10.79
CA LYS A 150 -16.02 14.77 11.10
C LYS A 150 -16.83 13.50 10.95
N LEU A 151 -18.09 13.50 11.39
CA LEU A 151 -18.98 12.35 11.22
C LEU A 151 -19.24 12.06 9.73
N LEU A 152 -19.44 13.10 8.92
CA LEU A 152 -19.58 12.94 7.47
C LEU A 152 -18.32 12.32 6.85
N GLU A 153 -17.14 12.87 7.15
CA GLU A 153 -15.87 12.35 6.62
C GLU A 153 -15.58 10.92 7.10
N ALA A 154 -15.85 10.61 8.36
CA ALA A 154 -15.72 9.26 8.90
C ALA A 154 -16.72 8.29 8.25
N SER A 155 -17.95 8.74 7.96
CA SER A 155 -18.95 7.91 7.26
C SER A 155 -18.53 7.59 5.82
N GLU A 156 -17.88 8.53 5.14
CA GLU A 156 -17.36 8.33 3.78
C GLU A 156 -16.13 7.42 3.81
N THR A 157 -15.28 7.54 4.84
CA THR A 157 -14.19 6.59 5.09
C THR A 157 -14.73 5.18 5.33
N LEU A 158 -15.76 5.03 6.17
CA LEU A 158 -16.41 3.75 6.42
C LEU A 158 -16.95 3.12 5.13
N LYS A 159 -17.56 3.91 4.24
CA LYS A 159 -18.09 3.46 2.95
C LYS A 159 -16.99 2.86 2.07
N VAL A 160 -15.84 3.52 1.96
CA VAL A 160 -14.71 3.01 1.18
C VAL A 160 -14.10 1.78 1.84
N LEU A 161 -13.94 1.77 3.17
CA LEU A 161 -13.40 0.62 3.90
C LEU A 161 -14.29 -0.62 3.76
N LYS A 162 -15.61 -0.48 3.88
CA LYS A 162 -16.55 -1.59 3.65
C LYS A 162 -16.44 -2.14 2.24
N TRP A 163 -16.38 -1.26 1.23
CA TRP A 163 -16.17 -1.69 -0.15
C TRP A 163 -14.86 -2.47 -0.33
N LEU A 164 -13.76 -1.98 0.22
CA LEU A 164 -12.46 -2.64 0.15
C LEU A 164 -12.47 -4.01 0.85
N ILE A 165 -13.02 -4.09 2.06
CA ILE A 165 -12.97 -5.30 2.89
C ILE A 165 -14.01 -6.32 2.43
N GLU A 166 -15.26 -5.91 2.27
CA GLU A 166 -16.40 -6.82 2.03
C GLU A 166 -16.53 -7.21 0.55
N GLU A 167 -16.35 -6.27 -0.38
CA GLU A 167 -16.49 -6.55 -1.81
C GLU A 167 -15.16 -6.93 -2.48
N LYS A 168 -14.05 -6.29 -2.07
CA LYS A 168 -12.73 -6.49 -2.69
C LYS A 168 -11.80 -7.43 -1.94
N ASN A 169 -12.20 -7.89 -0.76
CA ASN A 169 -11.45 -8.82 0.08
C ASN A 169 -10.07 -8.26 0.48
N TYR A 170 -9.98 -6.96 0.74
CA TYR A 170 -8.79 -6.36 1.31
C TYR A 170 -8.73 -6.65 2.81
N VAL A 171 -7.50 -6.77 3.33
CA VAL A 171 -7.24 -6.92 4.76
C VAL A 171 -6.70 -5.62 5.34
N LEU A 172 -7.02 -5.36 6.62
CA LEU A 172 -6.38 -4.29 7.36
C LEU A 172 -4.88 -4.57 7.50
N GLY A 173 -4.05 -3.55 7.28
CA GLY A 173 -2.62 -3.67 7.48
C GLY A 173 -2.24 -3.93 8.94
N ARG A 174 -1.01 -4.38 9.15
CA ARG A 174 -0.54 -4.83 10.48
C ARG A 174 -0.66 -3.79 11.60
N ASP A 175 -0.64 -2.52 11.24
CA ASP A 175 -0.72 -1.39 12.19
C ASP A 175 -2.17 -1.08 12.64
N TYR A 176 -3.17 -1.75 12.04
CA TYR A 176 -4.59 -1.52 12.30
C TYR A 176 -5.21 -2.66 13.12
N ASP A 177 -5.82 -2.31 14.24
CA ASP A 177 -6.50 -3.26 15.13
C ASP A 177 -7.96 -3.50 14.71
N LEU A 178 -8.31 -4.77 14.48
CA LEU A 178 -9.67 -5.16 14.07
C LEU A 178 -10.74 -4.82 15.12
N THR A 179 -10.40 -4.85 16.41
CA THR A 179 -11.35 -4.55 17.49
C THR A 179 -11.69 -3.06 17.50
N LYS A 180 -10.66 -2.20 17.36
CA LYS A 180 -10.82 -0.75 17.23
C LYS A 180 -11.62 -0.40 15.97
N TYR A 181 -11.31 -1.02 14.83
CA TYR A 181 -12.08 -0.84 13.60
C TYR A 181 -13.57 -1.12 13.81
N LYS A 182 -13.93 -2.28 14.39
CA LYS A 182 -15.32 -2.65 14.66
C LYS A 182 -16.01 -1.65 15.60
N ARG A 183 -15.31 -1.20 16.65
CA ARG A 183 -15.84 -0.21 17.59
C ARG A 183 -16.18 1.12 16.90
N ILE A 184 -15.30 1.63 16.06
CA ILE A 184 -15.51 2.89 15.31
C ILE A 184 -16.70 2.71 14.34
N CYS A 185 -16.81 1.56 13.66
CA CYS A 185 -17.94 1.26 12.79
C CYS A 185 -19.27 1.37 13.54
N GLU A 186 -19.38 0.74 14.71
CA GLU A 186 -20.61 0.80 15.52
C GLU A 186 -20.96 2.22 15.96
N ILE A 187 -19.97 3.05 16.31
CA ILE A 187 -20.18 4.45 16.71
C ILE A 187 -20.76 5.27 15.55
N ILE A 188 -20.18 5.12 14.36
CA ILE A 188 -20.63 5.85 13.16
C ILE A 188 -22.04 5.40 12.79
N GLU A 189 -22.31 4.09 12.74
CA GLU A 189 -23.63 3.55 12.39
C GLU A 189 -24.72 4.01 13.36
N LYS A 190 -24.48 3.93 14.68
CA LYS A 190 -25.41 4.43 15.70
C LYS A 190 -25.63 5.93 15.61
N SER A 191 -24.60 6.69 15.23
CA SER A 191 -24.69 8.14 15.08
C SER A 191 -25.51 8.53 13.85
N LEU A 192 -25.41 7.76 12.76
CA LEU A 192 -26.21 7.95 11.55
C LEU A 192 -27.70 7.60 11.78
N GLU A 193 -27.99 6.57 12.58
CA GLU A 193 -29.37 6.22 12.96
C GLU A 193 -30.09 7.30 13.78
N LYS A 194 -29.33 8.11 14.54
CA LYS A 194 -29.86 9.19 15.37
C LYS A 194 -30.19 10.47 14.60
N ILE A 195 -29.81 10.57 13.32
CA ILE A 195 -30.13 11.73 12.49
C ILE A 195 -31.60 11.61 12.05
N PRO A 196 -32.51 12.49 12.52
CA PRO A 196 -33.88 12.46 12.05
C PRO A 196 -33.92 12.74 10.55
N ILE A 197 -34.76 11.98 9.83
CA ILE A 197 -35.16 12.28 8.46
C ILE A 197 -35.97 13.58 8.50
N SER A 198 -35.31 14.73 8.54
CA SER A 198 -35.96 16.03 8.45
C SER A 198 -35.09 17.06 7.74
N GLN A 199 -34.44 16.70 6.63
CA GLN A 199 -34.07 17.61 5.54
C GLN A 199 -33.98 16.84 4.20
N ALA A 200 -35.08 16.17 3.84
CA ALA A 200 -35.44 15.97 2.44
C ALA A 200 -36.78 16.69 2.27
N ASP A 201 -36.89 17.52 1.23
CA ASP A 201 -38.03 18.39 0.91
C ASP A 201 -38.22 19.65 1.76
N ALA A 202 -37.47 20.70 1.40
CA ALA A 202 -38.05 22.03 1.26
C ALA A 202 -37.15 22.94 0.40
N GLY A 203 -37.61 23.27 -0.80
CA GLY A 203 -37.23 24.51 -1.48
C GLY A 203 -36.57 24.35 -2.83
N GLU A 204 -37.34 23.91 -3.83
CA GLU A 204 -37.18 24.45 -5.18
C GLU A 204 -37.14 25.98 -5.11
N LEU A 205 -36.01 26.58 -5.46
CA LEU A 205 -35.94 28.00 -5.75
C LEU A 205 -36.78 28.25 -7.02
N PRO A 206 -37.82 29.11 -6.96
CA PRO A 206 -38.54 29.47 -8.17
C PRO A 206 -37.60 30.25 -9.10
N ARG A 207 -37.49 29.76 -10.35
CA ARG A 207 -36.86 30.50 -11.44
C ARG A 207 -37.63 31.80 -11.64
N PRO A 208 -36.99 32.98 -11.63
CA PRO A 208 -37.69 34.20 -11.99
C PRO A 208 -38.05 34.15 -13.48
N GLU A 209 -39.36 34.13 -13.71
CA GLU A 209 -39.98 34.29 -15.02
C GLU A 209 -39.49 35.57 -15.70
N GLY A 210 -39.30 35.46 -17.02
CA GLY A 210 -38.85 36.56 -17.86
C GLY A 210 -39.76 37.78 -17.77
N ARG A 211 -39.15 38.94 -17.58
CA ARG A 211 -39.70 40.19 -18.10
C ARG A 211 -39.00 40.50 -19.40
N GLY A 212 -39.61 40.11 -20.51
CA GLY A 212 -39.51 40.91 -21.71
C GLY A 212 -40.31 42.19 -21.48
N PHE A 213 -39.73 43.36 -21.75
CA PHE A 213 -40.41 44.41 -22.49
C PHE A 213 -39.41 45.39 -23.12
N ARG A 214 -39.68 45.62 -24.41
CA ARG A 214 -39.11 46.56 -25.38
C ARG A 214 -38.91 47.99 -24.83
N ARG A 215 -37.81 48.64 -25.17
CA ARG A 215 -37.63 49.49 -26.37
C ARG A 215 -36.15 49.76 -26.59
#